data_AF-A0A1Y4WJB1-F1
#
_entry.id   AF-A0A1Y4WJB1-F1
#
_cell.length_a   1.000
_cell.length_b   1.000
_cell.length_c   1.000
_cell.angle_alpha   90.00
_cell.angle_beta   90.00
_cell.angle_gamma   90.00
#
_symmetry.space_group_name_H-M   'P 1'
#
loop_
_entity.id
_entity.type
_entity.pdbx_description
1 polymer ?
#
loop_
_entity_poly.entity_id
_entity_poly.type
_entity_poly.pdbx_seq_one_letter_code
_entity_poly.pdbx_strand_id
1 'polypeptide(L)'
;MFSQALIEAYQLELNDAIYPRIIVSQNLFEFFKPDVGVNSLEHVLKENDGFWFIDYLGIADKDTAQYQLKKLNDGLNTENLHIKEKYYWLYRYWEYTFGEKLSFAFPQFSK
;
A
#
# COMPACT_ATOMS: atom_id res chain seq x y z
N MET A 1 -19.82 8.36 17.30
CA MET A 1 -19.88 8.60 15.83
C MET A 1 -20.24 7.29 15.17
N PHE A 2 -21.37 7.21 14.48
CA PHE A 2 -21.71 6.07 13.63
C PHE A 2 -22.27 6.65 12.32
N SER A 3 -21.44 6.69 11.29
CA SER A 3 -21.84 7.08 9.94
C SER A 3 -21.66 5.90 9.02
N GLN A 4 -22.47 5.83 7.96
CA GLN A 4 -22.38 4.79 6.93
C GLN A 4 -20.97 4.70 6.34
N ALA A 5 -20.32 5.85 6.12
CA ALA A 5 -18.93 5.91 5.64
C ALA A 5 -17.92 5.24 6.61
N LEU A 6 -18.15 5.32 7.93
CA LEU A 6 -17.28 4.67 8.91
C LEU A 6 -17.46 3.14 8.89
N ILE A 7 -18.68 2.67 8.69
CA ILE A 7 -19.00 1.24 8.58
C ILE A 7 -18.34 0.67 7.31
N GLU A 8 -18.44 1.38 6.19
CA GLU A 8 -17.81 0.98 4.92
C GLU A 8 -16.29 0.94 5.01
N ALA A 9 -15.67 1.94 5.63
CA ALA A 9 -14.22 1.95 5.87
C ALA A 9 -13.77 0.76 6.74
N TYR A 10 -14.54 0.42 7.77
CA TYR A 10 -14.26 -0.71 8.65
C TYR A 10 -14.41 -2.06 7.93
N GLN A 11 -15.43 -2.20 7.07
CA GLN A 11 -15.61 -3.41 6.26
C GLN A 11 -14.48 -3.61 5.25
N LEU A 12 -14.01 -2.53 4.62
CA LEU A 12 -12.84 -2.56 3.73
C LEU A 12 -11.57 -2.97 4.49
N GLU A 13 -11.35 -2.42 5.68
CA GLU A 13 -10.20 -2.77 6.51
C GLU A 13 -10.18 -4.25 6.88
N LEU A 14 -11.32 -4.78 7.30
CA LEU A 14 -11.44 -6.18 7.75
C LEU A 14 -11.30 -7.20 6.62
N ASN A 15 -11.88 -6.92 5.46
CA ASN A 15 -12.04 -7.94 4.40
C ASN A 15 -11.00 -7.79 3.29
N ASP A 16 -10.59 -6.57 2.96
CA ASP A 16 -9.94 -6.27 1.68
C ASP A 16 -8.56 -5.60 1.84
N ALA A 17 -8.34 -4.85 2.94
CA ALA A 17 -7.07 -4.15 3.21
C ALA A 17 -5.99 -5.08 3.78
N ILE A 18 -5.72 -6.19 3.10
CA ILE A 18 -4.70 -7.16 3.51
C ILE A 18 -3.27 -6.62 3.39
N TYR A 19 -3.05 -5.58 2.58
CA TYR A 19 -1.74 -4.97 2.34
C TYR A 19 -1.65 -3.58 2.98
N PRO A 20 -0.44 -3.12 3.37
CA PRO A 20 -0.25 -1.83 4.05
C PRO A 20 -0.42 -0.65 3.07
N ARG A 21 -1.66 -0.39 2.66
CA ARG A 21 -2.06 0.66 1.71
C ARG A 21 -3.08 1.59 2.32
N ILE A 22 -3.02 2.86 1.91
CA ILE A 22 -4.08 3.83 2.15
C ILE A 22 -5.07 3.71 1.00
N ILE A 23 -6.10 2.89 1.17
CA ILE A 23 -7.10 2.61 0.14
C ILE A 23 -8.07 3.78 0.01
N VAL A 24 -8.38 4.13 -1.25
CA VAL A 24 -9.39 5.13 -1.61
C VAL A 24 -10.60 4.37 -2.14
N SER A 25 -11.76 4.59 -1.51
CA SER A 25 -13.01 4.00 -1.99
C SER A 25 -13.40 4.58 -3.36
N GLN A 26 -14.08 3.77 -4.17
CA GLN A 26 -14.54 4.20 -5.49
C GLN A 26 -15.42 5.47 -5.41
N ASN A 27 -16.31 5.54 -4.41
CA ASN A 27 -17.16 6.70 -4.18
C ASN A 27 -16.34 7.98 -3.91
N LEU A 28 -15.27 7.86 -3.11
CA LEU A 28 -14.39 9.00 -2.81
C LEU A 28 -13.60 9.43 -4.05
N PHE A 29 -13.10 8.46 -4.82
CA PHE A 29 -12.41 8.73 -6.07
C PHE A 29 -13.32 9.44 -7.09
N GLU A 30 -14.54 8.95 -7.26
CA GLU A 30 -15.54 9.56 -8.15
C GLU A 30 -15.99 10.94 -7.69
N PHE A 31 -16.05 11.18 -6.38
CA PHE A 31 -16.38 12.49 -5.83
C PHE A 31 -15.36 13.56 -6.22
N PHE A 32 -14.06 13.25 -6.14
CA PHE A 32 -13.00 14.23 -6.45
C PHE A 32 -12.68 14.32 -7.95
N LYS A 33 -12.94 13.26 -8.72
CA LYS A 33 -12.61 13.18 -10.16
C LYS A 33 -13.05 14.39 -11.02
N PRO A 34 -14.24 15.02 -10.82
CA PRO A 34 -14.66 16.18 -11.60
C PRO A 34 -13.81 17.43 -11.37
N ASP A 35 -13.32 17.62 -10.15
CA ASP A 35 -12.64 18.85 -9.73
C ASP A 35 -11.15 18.82 -10.05
N VAL A 36 -10.53 17.64 -10.02
CA VAL A 36 -9.08 17.53 -10.26
C VAL A 36 -8.77 17.27 -11.75
N GLY A 37 -9.72 16.73 -12.53
CA GLY A 37 -9.47 16.27 -13.90
C GLY A 37 -8.69 14.95 -13.94
N VAL A 38 -8.94 14.10 -14.94
CA VAL A 38 -8.46 12.69 -14.96
C VAL A 38 -6.92 12.55 -14.88
N ASN A 39 -6.17 13.59 -15.24
CA ASN A 39 -4.70 13.57 -15.33
C ASN A 39 -3.97 14.11 -14.09
N SER A 40 -4.66 14.53 -13.03
CA SER A 40 -4.04 15.24 -11.90
C SER A 40 -3.90 14.42 -10.61
N LEU A 41 -4.44 13.21 -10.56
CA LEU A 41 -4.24 12.30 -9.44
C LEU A 41 -2.91 11.54 -9.60
N GLU A 42 -1.82 12.32 -9.76
CA GLU A 42 -0.46 11.84 -10.02
C GLU A 42 0.04 10.82 -8.98
N HIS A 43 -0.52 10.86 -7.77
CA HIS A 43 -0.16 9.98 -6.66
C HIS A 43 -1.31 9.05 -6.23
N VAL A 44 -2.13 8.61 -7.18
CA VAL A 44 -3.15 7.58 -6.93
C VAL A 44 -2.95 6.44 -7.92
N LEU A 45 -2.63 5.26 -7.40
CA LEU A 45 -2.35 4.06 -8.19
C LEU A 45 -3.49 3.06 -8.05
N LYS A 46 -3.65 2.21 -9.07
CA LYS A 46 -4.58 1.07 -9.05
C LYS A 46 -3.81 -0.23 -8.90
N GLU A 47 -4.18 -1.04 -7.92
CA GLU A 47 -3.59 -2.37 -7.71
C GLU A 47 -4.40 -3.45 -8.45
N ASN A 48 -3.81 -4.64 -8.60
CA ASN A 48 -4.41 -5.80 -9.27
C ASN A 48 -5.71 -6.31 -8.64
N ASP A 49 -5.96 -6.00 -7.37
CA ASP A 49 -7.23 -6.31 -6.68
C ASP A 49 -8.37 -5.34 -7.04
N GLY A 50 -8.09 -4.32 -7.86
CA GLY A 50 -9.07 -3.36 -8.35
C GLY A 50 -9.21 -2.11 -7.48
N PHE A 51 -8.57 -2.06 -6.32
CA PHE A 51 -8.62 -0.90 -5.42
C PHE A 51 -7.65 0.20 -5.83
N TRP A 52 -8.07 1.45 -5.64
CA TRP A 52 -7.21 2.62 -5.74
C TRP A 52 -6.52 2.88 -4.41
N PHE A 53 -5.28 3.32 -4.42
CA PHE A 53 -4.54 3.66 -3.20
C PHE A 53 -3.58 4.84 -3.43
N ILE A 54 -3.20 5.50 -2.35
CA ILE A 54 -2.28 6.64 -2.38
C ILE A 54 -0.83 6.15 -2.59
N ASP A 55 -0.15 6.73 -3.58
CA ASP A 55 1.25 6.46 -3.92
C ASP A 55 2.21 7.13 -2.94
N TYR A 56 2.22 6.68 -1.69
CA TYR A 56 3.06 7.29 -0.67
C TYR A 56 4.56 7.06 -0.87
N LEU A 57 4.98 6.01 -1.60
CA LEU A 57 6.40 5.83 -1.96
C LEU A 57 6.83 6.78 -3.07
N GLY A 58 5.96 7.06 -4.06
CA GLY A 58 6.27 8.03 -5.12
C GLY A 58 6.43 9.46 -4.60
N ILE A 59 5.83 9.78 -3.45
CA ILE A 59 5.95 11.10 -2.78
C ILE A 59 7.13 11.12 -1.78
N ALA A 60 7.52 9.96 -1.24
CA ALA A 60 8.48 9.89 -0.15
C ALA A 60 9.93 10.18 -0.59
N ASP A 61 10.72 10.71 0.35
CA ASP A 61 12.18 10.73 0.19
C ASP A 61 12.72 9.31 0.10
N LYS A 62 13.39 9.01 -1.02
CA LYS A 62 13.84 7.66 -1.36
C LYS A 62 14.81 7.09 -0.32
N ASP A 63 15.79 7.88 0.11
CA ASP A 63 16.83 7.41 1.04
C ASP A 63 16.23 7.11 2.41
N THR A 64 15.35 7.98 2.88
CA THR A 64 14.60 7.75 4.12
C THR A 64 13.72 6.52 4.02
N ALA A 65 12.95 6.36 2.94
CA ALA A 65 12.10 5.20 2.73
C ALA A 65 12.92 3.89 2.68
N GLN A 66 14.06 3.90 1.98
CA GLN A 66 14.96 2.75 1.91
C GLN A 66 15.50 2.37 3.30
N TYR A 67 15.93 3.35 4.09
CA TYR A 67 16.42 3.13 5.44
C TYR A 67 15.35 2.50 6.34
N GLN A 68 14.12 3.02 6.29
CA GLN A 68 13.01 2.46 7.08
C GLN A 68 12.67 1.03 6.66
N LEU A 69 12.63 0.74 5.36
CA LEU A 69 12.36 -0.62 4.86
C LEU A 69 13.44 -1.62 5.30
N LYS A 70 14.73 -1.24 5.21
CA LYS A 70 15.83 -2.09 5.70
C LYS A 70 15.70 -2.37 7.18
N LYS A 71 15.47 -1.33 8.00
CA LYS A 71 15.28 -1.45 9.44
C LYS A 71 14.11 -2.36 9.80
N LEU A 72 13.01 -2.28 9.05
CA LEU A 72 11.86 -3.17 9.22
C LEU A 72 12.24 -4.62 8.92
N ASN A 73 12.92 -4.88 7.80
CA ASN A 73 13.31 -6.22 7.39
C ASN A 73 14.26 -6.91 8.39
N ASP A 74 15.14 -6.16 9.05
CA ASP A 74 15.99 -6.70 10.11
C ASP A 74 15.18 -7.20 11.32
N GLY A 75 14.01 -6.61 11.57
CA GLY A 75 13.10 -6.95 12.67
C GLY A 75 12.09 -8.06 12.37
N LEU A 76 11.97 -8.53 11.12
CA LEU A 76 10.89 -9.45 10.71
C LEU A 76 11.05 -10.89 11.19
N ASN A 77 12.20 -11.28 11.74
CA ASN A 77 12.47 -12.67 12.13
C ASN A 77 11.43 -13.21 13.12
N THR A 78 10.98 -12.39 14.07
CA THR A 78 10.04 -12.76 15.13
C THR A 78 8.57 -12.69 14.71
N GLU A 79 8.28 -12.17 13.53
CA GLU A 79 6.91 -11.93 13.08
C GLU A 79 6.26 -13.15 12.43
N ASN A 80 4.93 -13.18 12.48
CA ASN A 80 4.13 -14.23 11.85
C ASN A 80 4.11 -14.10 10.31
N LEU A 81 3.62 -15.13 9.63
CA LEU A 81 3.62 -15.21 8.18
C LEU A 81 2.79 -14.08 7.52
N HIS A 82 1.62 -13.76 8.06
CA HIS A 82 0.75 -12.70 7.53
C HIS A 82 1.44 -11.33 7.55
N ILE A 83 2.20 -11.05 8.60
CA ILE A 83 2.97 -9.81 8.71
C ILE A 83 4.08 -9.82 7.65
N LYS A 84 4.81 -10.93 7.50
CA LYS A 84 5.85 -11.07 6.46
C LYS A 84 5.32 -10.87 5.03
N GLU A 85 4.12 -11.38 4.72
CA GLU A 85 3.46 -11.16 3.43
C GLU A 85 3.14 -9.68 3.17
N LYS A 86 2.69 -8.94 4.18
CA LYS A 86 2.46 -7.48 4.08
C LYS A 86 3.73 -6.73 3.70
N TYR A 87 4.84 -7.07 4.35
CA TYR A 87 6.13 -6.44 4.04
C TYR A 87 6.68 -6.90 2.69
N TYR A 88 6.45 -8.14 2.29
CA TYR A 88 6.79 -8.58 0.94
C TYR A 88 6.07 -7.75 -0.13
N TRP A 89 4.77 -7.48 0.04
CA TRP A 89 4.04 -6.59 -0.85
C TRP A 89 4.68 -5.19 -0.90
N LEU A 90 5.07 -4.64 0.25
CA LEU A 90 5.73 -3.33 0.32
C LEU A 90 7.08 -3.28 -0.44
N TYR A 91 7.83 -4.38 -0.42
CA TYR A 91 9.07 -4.52 -1.20
C TYR A 91 8.80 -4.61 -2.71
N ARG A 92 7.72 -5.28 -3.12
CA ARG A 92 7.28 -5.30 -4.53
C ARG A 92 6.82 -3.92 -4.99
N TYR A 93 6.14 -3.19 -4.12
CA TYR A 93 5.75 -1.81 -4.38
C TYR A 93 6.98 -0.89 -4.50
N TRP A 94 8.01 -1.06 -3.65
CA TRP A 94 9.30 -0.38 -3.83
C TRP A 94 9.93 -0.66 -5.20
N GLU A 95 10.00 -1.94 -5.60
CA GLU A 95 10.56 -2.34 -6.90
C GLU A 95 9.81 -1.68 -8.06
N TYR A 96 8.48 -1.59 -7.95
CA TYR A 96 7.63 -0.91 -8.92
C TYR A 96 7.92 0.60 -8.97
N THR A 97 7.98 1.27 -7.82
CA THR A 97 8.13 2.74 -7.75
C THR A 97 9.53 3.21 -8.17
N PHE A 98 10.59 2.50 -7.76
CA PHE A 98 11.97 2.96 -7.95
C PHE A 98 12.77 2.15 -8.98
N GLY A 99 12.21 1.06 -9.52
CA GLY A 99 12.90 0.17 -10.47
C GLY A 99 14.08 -0.59 -9.86
N GLU A 100 14.18 -0.63 -8.53
CA GLU A 100 15.32 -1.19 -7.79
C GLU A 100 14.89 -2.34 -6.89
N LYS A 101 15.69 -3.41 -6.86
CA LYS A 101 15.47 -4.52 -5.93
C LYS A 101 16.08 -4.25 -4.57
N LEU A 102 15.28 -4.46 -3.53
CA LEU A 102 15.77 -4.55 -2.15
C LEU A 102 15.83 -6.02 -1.72
N SER A 103 16.88 -6.38 -0.98
CA SER A 103 16.97 -7.70 -0.38
C SER A 103 15.91 -7.89 0.69
N PHE A 104 15.01 -8.84 0.49
CA PHE A 104 14.06 -9.29 1.50
C PHE A 104 14.61 -10.56 2.14
N ALA A 105 14.70 -10.60 3.48
CA ALA A 105 15.42 -11.65 4.20
C ALA A 105 14.71 -13.02 4.22
N PHE A 106 13.46 -13.08 3.77
CA PHE A 106 12.63 -14.29 3.86
C PHE A 106 12.26 -14.81 2.47
N PRO A 107 12.23 -16.15 2.29
CA PRO A 107 11.82 -16.73 1.02
C PRO A 107 10.36 -16.37 0.72
N GLN A 108 10.08 -16.12 -0.56
CA GLN A 108 8.71 -15.98 -1.05
C GLN A 108 8.03 -17.34 -0.87
N PHE A 109 7.01 -17.42 -0.03
CA PHE A 109 6.20 -18.61 0.08
C PHE A 109 5.26 -18.64 -1.14
N SER A 110 5.52 -19.59 -2.04
CA SER A 110 4.61 -19.93 -3.13
C SER A 110 3.27 -20.37 -2.54
N LYS A 111 2.19 -19.72 -2.96
CA LYS A 111 0.84 -20.27 -2.82
C LYS A 111 0.74 -21.60 -3.57
#